data_AF-A0A0G1YGL8-F1
#
_entry.id   AF-A0A0G1YGL8-F1
#
_cell.length_a   1.000
_cell.length_b   1.000
_cell.length_c   1.000
_cell.angle_alpha   90.00
_cell.angle_beta   90.00
_cell.angle_gamma   90.00
#
_symmetry.space_group_name_H-M   'P 1'
#
loop_
_entity.id
_entity.type
_entity.pdbx_description
1 polymer ?
#
loop_
_entity_poly.entity_id
_entity_poly.type
_entity_poly.pdbx_seq_one_letter_code
_entity_poly.pdbx_strand_id
1 'polypeptide(L)'
;MTPARYTKGQVILLALVFAGIFMTVSTALVGYVTAYGRMERATVAAAQALAIAEGALDEANSQLNQDPSYDGEEDTPLGNGVFTVSVAGVDSHTKRMTATGYVPDSQNPTAVKTVEANVGLSNDVISFHYGIQAGNGGFTMDNSSSITGNVFSNGPVIGSSENDIRGDVVSAGPSGWVYGIHATGSVYAHTIGKEGENTTIDKDAYYTTIVDTTVSGTPYPDSPDQTSVPLPISDSQISEWEAFAESGGTITACDAQGNYVVSETMSLGPKKIACNLVVKNTSGILTITGPLWVTGNITTQTTPTIRIDPALGSENVAIIADNPSNRAGSGIVVIGQSTIFQGSGADDSFVFLISQNNSAETGGATVAIDMSQGASALVAYASHGLLTLSQSVGVKEATGYKIALSQSANVVYDTGLPNVVFKSGPGGSWGFIPGTYAITR
;
A
#
# COMPACT_ATOMS: atom_id res chain seq x y z
N MET A 1 19.48 29.77 106.64
CA MET A 1 19.09 29.00 105.45
C MET A 1 20.25 29.08 104.46
N THR A 2 20.93 27.96 104.25
CA THR A 2 22.10 27.80 103.38
C THR A 2 21.73 28.00 101.90
N PRO A 3 22.56 28.68 101.09
CA PRO A 3 22.22 28.98 99.70
C PRO A 3 22.39 27.75 98.80
N ALA A 4 21.39 27.51 97.93
CA ALA A 4 21.42 26.45 96.93
C ALA A 4 22.55 26.73 95.91
N ARG A 5 23.56 25.85 95.91
CA ARG A 5 24.63 25.89 94.91
C ARG A 5 24.07 25.45 93.56
N TYR A 6 23.90 26.38 92.63
CA TYR A 6 23.66 26.04 91.23
C TYR A 6 24.83 25.21 90.70
N THR A 7 24.57 23.95 90.36
CA THR A 7 25.49 23.02 89.70
C THR A 7 25.74 23.49 88.27
N LYS A 8 26.68 24.41 88.09
CA LYS A 8 27.08 25.02 86.80
C LYS A 8 27.57 24.03 85.72
N GLY A 9 27.57 22.71 85.98
CA GLY A 9 27.92 21.65 85.02
C GLY A 9 26.73 20.92 84.35
N GLN A 10 25.52 20.99 84.91
CA GLN A 10 24.35 20.26 84.37
C GLN A 10 23.84 20.85 83.06
N VAL A 11 23.96 22.16 82.87
CA VAL A 11 23.57 22.85 81.63
C VAL A 11 24.47 22.43 80.46
N ILE A 12 25.76 22.20 80.70
CA ILE A 12 26.71 21.74 79.66
C ILE A 12 26.39 20.29 79.26
N LEU A 13 26.08 19.41 80.21
CA LEU A 13 25.69 18.03 79.92
C LEU A 13 24.38 17.97 79.12
N LEU A 14 23.38 18.76 79.50
CA LEU A 14 22.13 18.87 78.75
C LEU A 14 22.37 19.39 77.33
N ALA A 15 23.18 20.44 77.18
CA ALA A 15 23.54 21.01 75.88
C ALA A 15 24.27 20.01 74.99
N LEU A 16 25.17 19.18 75.53
CA LEU A 16 25.87 18.14 74.78
C LEU A 16 24.93 17.03 74.30
N VAL A 17 23.97 16.61 75.12
CA VAL A 17 22.97 15.60 74.73
C VAL A 17 22.08 16.15 73.61
N PHE A 18 21.57 17.37 73.74
CA PHE A 18 20.79 18.00 72.68
C PHE A 18 21.61 18.21 71.40
N ALA A 19 22.86 18.65 71.51
CA ALA A 19 23.75 18.79 70.36
C ALA A 19 23.99 17.43 69.65
N GLY A 20 24.17 16.35 70.41
CA GLY A 20 24.29 14.99 69.87
C GLY A 20 23.03 14.56 69.13
N ILE A 21 21.85 14.79 69.68
CA ILE A 21 20.57 14.50 69.03
C ILE A 21 20.39 15.34 67.76
N PHE A 22 20.72 16.64 67.80
CA PHE A 22 20.63 17.48 66.62
C PHE A 22 21.60 17.04 65.52
N MET A 23 22.81 16.61 65.85
CA MET A 23 23.79 16.09 64.88
C MET A 23 23.32 14.77 64.23
N THR A 24 22.76 13.84 65.00
CA THR A 24 22.25 12.57 64.47
C THR A 24 21.03 12.78 63.57
N VAL A 25 20.09 13.63 63.99
CA VAL A 25 18.92 14.00 63.17
C VAL A 25 19.35 14.75 61.90
N SER A 26 20.30 15.67 61.99
CA SER A 26 20.81 16.42 60.82
C SER A 26 21.49 15.49 59.82
N THR A 27 22.33 14.55 60.30
CA THR A 27 23.01 13.57 59.43
C THR A 27 22.01 12.63 58.77
N ALA A 28 21.00 12.17 59.52
CA ALA A 28 19.92 11.34 58.98
C ALA A 28 19.10 12.08 57.91
N LEU A 29 18.78 13.36 58.14
CA LEU A 29 18.05 14.20 57.18
C LEU A 29 18.86 14.43 55.90
N VAL A 30 20.16 14.76 56.01
CA VAL A 30 21.04 14.92 54.85
C VAL A 30 21.16 13.61 54.08
N GLY A 31 21.31 12.48 54.78
CA GLY A 31 21.30 11.15 54.18
C GLY A 31 20.00 10.86 53.43
N TYR A 32 18.85 11.19 54.03
CA TYR A 32 17.54 11.02 53.42
C TYR A 32 17.38 11.91 52.17
N VAL A 33 17.70 13.20 52.25
CA VAL A 33 17.58 14.15 51.12
C VAL A 33 18.51 13.76 49.97
N THR A 34 19.74 13.34 50.26
CA THR A 34 20.69 12.91 49.23
C THR A 34 20.29 11.59 48.58
N ALA A 35 19.76 10.63 49.35
CA ALA A 35 19.19 9.40 48.82
C ALA A 35 17.98 9.67 47.93
N TYR A 36 17.04 10.49 48.39
CA TYR A 36 15.85 10.87 47.64
C TYR A 36 16.20 11.59 46.33
N GLY A 37 17.11 12.57 46.38
CA GLY A 37 17.56 13.29 45.18
C GLY A 37 18.40 12.44 44.21
N ARG A 38 18.98 11.31 44.63
CA ARG A 38 19.59 10.33 43.72
C ARG A 38 18.53 9.48 43.03
N MET A 39 17.52 9.03 43.77
CA MET A 39 16.40 8.27 43.21
C MET A 39 15.63 9.09 42.19
N GLU A 40 15.32 10.36 42.50
CA GLU A 40 14.62 11.26 41.58
C GLU A 40 15.42 11.47 40.28
N ARG A 41 16.73 11.73 40.39
CA ARG A 41 17.60 11.84 39.21
C ARG A 41 17.66 10.55 38.40
N ALA A 42 17.69 9.39 39.03
CA ALA A 42 17.67 8.11 38.34
C ALA A 42 16.32 7.89 37.61
N THR A 43 15.20 8.28 38.21
CA THR A 43 13.88 8.17 37.55
C THR A 43 13.75 9.12 36.35
N VAL A 44 14.24 10.35 36.47
CA VAL A 44 14.27 11.31 35.36
C VAL A 44 15.19 10.82 34.24
N ALA A 45 16.39 10.34 34.59
CA ALA A 45 17.33 9.78 33.61
C ALA A 45 16.74 8.55 32.89
N ALA A 46 15.99 7.70 33.59
CA ALA A 46 15.33 6.53 32.99
C ALA A 46 14.21 6.94 32.01
N ALA A 47 13.41 7.94 32.33
CA ALA A 47 12.40 8.48 31.41
C ALA A 47 13.06 9.13 30.19
N GLN A 48 14.16 9.86 30.38
CA GLN A 48 14.93 10.45 29.28
C GLN A 48 15.56 9.39 28.38
N ALA A 49 16.17 8.35 28.96
CA ALA A 49 16.76 7.24 28.20
C ALA A 49 15.70 6.50 27.38
N LEU A 50 14.48 6.31 27.91
CA LEU A 50 13.38 5.71 27.17
C LEU A 50 12.95 6.59 25.98
N ALA A 51 12.73 7.89 26.22
CA ALA A 51 12.34 8.82 25.16
C ALA A 51 13.39 8.92 24.04
N ILE A 52 14.68 8.87 24.40
CA ILE A 52 15.78 8.80 23.43
C ILE A 52 15.72 7.50 22.63
N ALA A 53 15.50 6.36 23.28
CA ALA A 53 15.42 5.07 22.61
C ALA A 53 14.20 4.99 21.65
N GLU A 54 13.05 5.56 22.05
CA GLU A 54 11.85 5.65 21.20
C GLU A 54 12.07 6.59 20.01
N GLY A 55 12.66 7.77 20.23
CA GLY A 55 12.99 8.69 19.14
C GLY A 55 14.00 8.10 18.16
N ALA A 56 15.01 7.37 18.65
CA ALA A 56 15.97 6.65 17.82
C ALA A 56 15.31 5.54 16.99
N LEU A 57 14.29 4.86 17.54
CA LEU A 57 13.53 3.84 16.82
C LEU A 57 12.75 4.45 15.64
N ASP A 58 12.13 5.62 15.84
CA ASP A 58 11.41 6.35 14.80
C ASP A 58 12.37 6.88 13.71
N GLU A 59 13.52 7.44 14.12
CA GLU A 59 14.57 7.89 13.20
C GLU A 59 15.12 6.73 12.38
N ALA A 60 15.42 5.60 13.01
CA ALA A 60 15.89 4.39 12.34
C ALA A 60 14.89 3.89 11.30
N ASN A 61 13.58 3.92 11.60
CA ASN A 61 12.56 3.58 10.61
C ASN A 61 12.59 4.56 9.42
N SER A 62 12.78 5.85 9.69
CA SER A 62 12.89 6.87 8.63
C SER A 62 14.14 6.69 7.76
N GLN A 63 15.29 6.35 8.37
CA GLN A 63 16.54 6.09 7.65
C GLN A 63 16.45 4.83 6.80
N LEU A 64 15.88 3.75 7.34
CA LEU A 64 15.65 2.51 6.62
C LEU A 64 14.73 2.67 5.40
N ASN A 65 13.81 3.65 5.44
CA ASN A 65 12.96 4.02 4.31
C ASN A 65 13.65 4.88 3.26
N GLN A 66 14.76 5.55 3.59
CA GLN A 66 15.55 6.35 2.65
C GLN A 66 16.71 5.56 2.04
N ASP A 67 17.30 4.65 2.82
CA ASP A 67 18.38 3.77 2.41
C ASP A 67 18.07 2.32 2.85
N PRO A 68 17.72 1.41 1.92
CA PRO A 68 17.45 0.01 2.22
C PRO A 68 18.65 -0.75 2.83
N SER A 69 19.87 -0.21 2.70
CA SER A 69 21.11 -0.76 3.25
C SER A 69 21.49 -0.20 4.63
N TYR A 70 20.63 0.62 5.23
CA TYR A 70 20.83 1.11 6.59
C TYR A 70 20.79 -0.02 7.63
N ASP A 71 21.89 -0.12 8.40
CA ASP A 71 22.09 -1.17 9.42
C ASP A 71 22.05 -0.64 10.87
N GLY A 72 21.91 0.67 11.07
CA GLY A 72 21.89 1.35 12.38
C GLY A 72 23.03 2.34 12.62
N GLU A 73 23.00 3.03 13.76
CA GLU A 73 24.07 3.92 14.25
C GLU A 73 24.60 3.51 15.63
N GLU A 74 25.80 3.99 15.97
CA GLU A 74 26.44 3.76 17.26
C GLU A 74 26.79 5.09 17.94
N ASP A 75 26.50 5.20 19.26
CA ASP A 75 26.83 6.34 20.12
C ASP A 75 26.41 7.71 19.53
N THR A 76 25.24 7.77 18.89
CA THR A 76 24.73 8.99 18.23
C THR A 76 24.12 9.94 19.26
N PRO A 77 24.53 11.23 19.31
CA PRO A 77 24.00 12.18 20.28
C PRO A 77 22.54 12.55 20.03
N LEU A 78 21.71 12.49 21.08
CA LEU A 78 20.33 12.99 21.05
C LEU A 78 19.95 13.63 22.39
N GLY A 79 19.78 14.95 22.38
CA GLY A 79 19.45 15.73 23.58
C GLY A 79 20.55 15.65 24.65
N ASN A 80 20.22 15.10 25.82
CA ASN A 80 21.12 14.96 26.97
C ASN A 80 21.74 13.55 27.09
N GLY A 81 21.62 12.73 26.04
CA GLY A 81 22.11 11.36 26.02
C GLY A 81 22.67 10.97 24.65
N VAL A 82 22.96 9.69 24.50
CA VAL A 82 23.34 9.07 23.23
C VAL A 82 22.47 7.84 22.98
N PHE A 83 22.38 7.40 21.73
CA PHE A 83 21.68 6.17 21.35
C PHE A 83 22.50 5.30 20.41
N THR A 84 22.17 4.01 20.40
CA THR A 84 22.68 3.03 19.45
C THR A 84 21.51 2.25 18.87
N VAL A 85 21.46 2.09 17.55
CA VAL A 85 20.47 1.31 16.82
C VAL A 85 21.16 0.15 16.10
N SER A 86 20.49 -1.00 16.06
CA SER A 86 20.85 -2.08 15.14
C SER A 86 19.62 -2.60 14.41
N VAL A 87 19.76 -2.85 13.11
CA VAL A 87 18.74 -3.45 12.25
C VAL A 87 19.15 -4.87 11.87
N ALA A 88 18.34 -5.87 12.23
CA ALA A 88 18.61 -7.27 11.92
C ALA A 88 17.49 -7.88 11.08
N GLY A 89 17.82 -8.65 10.04
CA GLY A 89 16.82 -9.39 9.27
C GLY A 89 16.22 -10.55 10.09
N VAL A 90 14.88 -10.65 10.13
CA VAL A 90 14.16 -11.79 10.71
C VAL A 90 13.78 -12.77 9.59
N ASP A 91 13.26 -12.24 8.49
CA ASP A 91 12.97 -12.94 7.24
C ASP A 91 13.10 -11.98 6.04
N SER A 92 12.64 -12.37 4.85
CA SER A 92 12.75 -11.55 3.62
C SER A 92 11.90 -10.28 3.63
N HIS A 93 10.92 -10.14 4.53
CA HIS A 93 9.95 -9.05 4.57
C HIS A 93 9.83 -8.37 5.94
N THR A 94 10.58 -8.85 6.93
CA THR A 94 10.57 -8.36 8.32
C THR A 94 11.99 -8.13 8.82
N LYS A 95 12.24 -6.93 9.36
CA LYS A 95 13.46 -6.59 10.09
C LYS A 95 13.11 -6.29 11.55
N ARG A 96 14.03 -6.59 12.46
CA ARG A 96 13.95 -6.23 13.88
C ARG A 96 14.88 -5.07 14.14
N MET A 97 14.32 -3.97 14.62
CA MET A 97 15.08 -2.82 15.08
C MET A 97 15.22 -2.88 16.59
N THR A 98 16.43 -2.65 17.08
CA THR A 98 16.74 -2.56 18.50
C THR A 98 17.41 -1.22 18.74
N ALA A 99 16.77 -0.35 19.52
CA ALA A 99 17.28 0.96 19.87
C ALA A 99 17.57 1.03 21.36
N THR A 100 18.78 1.45 21.73
CA THR A 100 19.21 1.61 23.13
C THR A 100 19.60 3.05 23.39
N GLY A 101 18.93 3.69 24.34
CA GLY A 101 19.24 5.02 24.83
C GLY A 101 20.06 4.98 26.12
N TYR A 102 21.07 5.84 26.19
CA TYR A 102 21.97 6.02 27.33
C TYR A 102 21.91 7.47 27.80
N VAL A 103 21.75 7.67 29.11
CA VAL A 103 21.81 9.01 29.72
C VAL A 103 22.83 9.00 30.86
N PRO A 104 23.83 9.90 30.87
CA PRO A 104 24.14 10.90 29.84
C PRO A 104 24.99 10.37 28.66
N ASP A 105 25.69 9.25 28.85
CA ASP A 105 26.57 8.65 27.85
C ASP A 105 26.62 7.12 27.99
N SER A 106 27.16 6.43 26.99
CA SER A 106 27.25 4.97 26.95
C SER A 106 28.33 4.36 27.84
N GLN A 107 29.31 5.16 28.31
CA GLN A 107 30.45 4.69 29.10
C GLN A 107 30.12 4.61 30.59
N ASN A 108 29.40 5.60 31.11
CA ASN A 108 28.98 5.67 32.51
C ASN A 108 27.50 6.13 32.62
N PRO A 109 26.54 5.34 32.10
CA PRO A 109 25.14 5.72 32.11
C PRO A 109 24.57 5.73 33.52
N THR A 110 23.84 6.80 33.84
CA THR A 110 22.94 6.85 35.01
C THR A 110 21.69 6.00 34.76
N ALA A 111 21.23 5.93 33.51
CA ALA A 111 20.15 5.05 33.08
C ALA A 111 20.40 4.53 31.66
N VAL A 112 19.93 3.31 31.41
CA VAL A 112 19.95 2.64 30.10
C VAL A 112 18.55 2.11 29.83
N LYS A 113 18.02 2.37 28.64
CA LYS A 113 16.73 1.84 28.18
C LYS A 113 16.85 1.26 26.78
N THR A 114 16.28 0.08 26.59
CA THR A 114 16.26 -0.60 25.29
C THR A 114 14.83 -0.86 24.87
N VAL A 115 14.51 -0.45 23.64
CA VAL A 115 13.25 -0.73 22.97
C VAL A 115 13.51 -1.55 21.72
N GLU A 116 12.60 -2.46 21.45
CA GLU A 116 12.62 -3.31 20.27
C GLU A 116 11.27 -3.23 19.57
N ALA A 117 11.30 -3.22 18.24
CA ALA A 117 10.11 -3.38 17.42
C ALA A 117 10.48 -4.10 16.13
N ASN A 118 9.55 -4.88 15.60
CA ASN A 118 9.68 -5.38 14.24
C ASN A 118 9.10 -4.35 13.29
N VAL A 119 9.83 -4.10 12.21
CA VAL A 119 9.32 -3.38 11.05
C VAL A 119 9.11 -4.37 9.93
N GLY A 120 7.94 -4.29 9.31
CA GLY A 120 7.63 -5.00 8.09
C GLY A 120 7.45 -3.98 6.98
N LEU A 121 7.50 -4.43 5.73
CA LEU A 121 7.04 -3.62 4.60
C LEU A 121 5.54 -3.33 4.83
N SER A 122 5.21 -2.12 5.27
CA SER A 122 3.86 -1.63 5.48
C SER A 122 3.33 -1.03 4.18
N ASN A 123 2.49 -1.79 3.50
CA ASN A 123 1.71 -1.31 2.36
C ASN A 123 0.31 -0.91 2.83
N ASP A 124 0.23 -0.06 3.86
CA ASP A 124 -1.03 0.31 4.49
C ASP A 124 -2.05 0.79 3.44
N VAL A 125 -3.07 -0.04 3.29
CA VAL A 125 -4.31 0.13 2.53
C VAL A 125 -4.17 0.11 1.01
N ILE A 126 -3.89 -1.08 0.48
CA ILE A 126 -4.52 -1.48 -0.78
C ILE A 126 -5.64 -2.47 -0.48
N SER A 127 -6.82 -1.93 -0.17
CA SER A 127 -8.04 -2.70 0.00
C SER A 127 -8.88 -2.63 -1.28
N PHE A 128 -8.67 -3.60 -2.17
CA PHE A 128 -9.48 -3.76 -3.37
C PHE A 128 -10.86 -4.32 -2.97
N HIS A 129 -11.88 -3.46 -2.98
CA HIS A 129 -13.23 -3.80 -2.53
C HIS A 129 -14.25 -3.90 -3.69
N TYR A 130 -13.78 -3.80 -4.93
CA TYR A 130 -14.64 -3.56 -6.09
C TYR A 130 -14.28 -4.50 -7.23
N GLY A 131 -15.29 -4.93 -8.00
CA GLY A 131 -15.05 -5.63 -9.26
C GLY A 131 -14.43 -4.71 -10.31
N ILE A 132 -14.72 -3.41 -10.21
CA ILE A 132 -14.18 -2.34 -11.05
C ILE A 132 -13.88 -1.12 -10.17
N GLN A 133 -12.67 -0.56 -10.31
CA GLN A 133 -12.30 0.73 -9.73
C GLN A 133 -11.80 1.69 -10.83
N ALA A 134 -12.61 2.71 -11.15
CA ALA A 134 -12.27 3.73 -12.13
C ALA A 134 -11.83 5.05 -11.48
N GLY A 135 -10.87 5.72 -12.11
CA GLY A 135 -10.45 7.07 -11.75
C GLY A 135 -11.40 8.15 -12.27
N ASN A 136 -10.89 9.37 -12.43
CA ASN A 136 -11.68 10.54 -12.82
C ASN A 136 -12.23 10.45 -14.25
N GLY A 137 -11.64 9.60 -15.10
CA GLY A 137 -12.13 9.34 -16.45
C GLY A 137 -13.45 8.55 -16.49
N GLY A 138 -13.82 7.92 -15.38
CA GLY A 138 -15.09 7.25 -15.19
C GLY A 138 -15.14 5.83 -15.75
N PHE A 139 -16.33 5.27 -15.69
CA PHE A 139 -16.64 3.92 -16.10
C PHE A 139 -17.77 3.92 -17.12
N THR A 140 -17.59 3.24 -18.26
CA THR A 140 -18.60 3.17 -19.32
C THR A 140 -18.92 1.74 -19.72
N MET A 141 -20.19 1.40 -19.95
CA MET A 141 -20.65 0.09 -20.40
C MET A 141 -21.53 0.22 -21.64
N ASP A 142 -21.37 -0.68 -22.60
CA ASP A 142 -22.18 -0.72 -23.82
C ASP A 142 -22.49 -2.15 -24.28
N ASN A 143 -23.52 -2.30 -25.12
CA ASN A 143 -23.95 -3.54 -25.79
C ASN A 143 -24.27 -4.69 -24.83
N SER A 144 -25.15 -4.46 -23.86
CA SER A 144 -25.63 -5.48 -22.93
C SER A 144 -24.51 -6.16 -22.15
N SER A 145 -23.55 -5.38 -21.67
CA SER A 145 -22.48 -5.86 -20.82
C SER A 145 -22.98 -6.09 -19.39
N SER A 146 -22.36 -7.03 -18.68
CA SER A 146 -22.71 -7.34 -17.29
C SER A 146 -21.50 -7.40 -16.36
N ILE A 147 -21.70 -7.00 -15.11
CA ILE A 147 -20.71 -7.11 -14.04
C ILE A 147 -21.33 -7.89 -12.90
N THR A 148 -20.60 -8.87 -12.38
CA THR A 148 -20.88 -9.48 -11.08
C THR A 148 -19.87 -8.93 -10.07
N GLY A 149 -20.28 -7.93 -9.30
CA GLY A 149 -19.40 -7.20 -8.37
C GLY A 149 -19.79 -5.73 -8.20
N ASN A 150 -19.17 -5.06 -7.24
CA ASN A 150 -19.38 -3.63 -6.99
C ASN A 150 -18.55 -2.78 -7.96
N VAL A 151 -19.05 -1.59 -8.29
CA VAL A 151 -18.36 -0.61 -9.14
C VAL A 151 -18.11 0.66 -8.35
N PHE A 152 -16.84 1.07 -8.28
CA PHE A 152 -16.45 2.36 -7.72
C PHE A 152 -15.80 3.22 -8.81
N SER A 153 -16.20 4.48 -8.91
CA SER A 153 -15.65 5.42 -9.89
C SER A 153 -15.51 6.81 -9.29
N ASN A 154 -14.32 7.42 -9.43
CA ASN A 154 -14.16 8.85 -9.13
C ASN A 154 -14.82 9.75 -10.19
N GLY A 155 -15.08 9.20 -11.38
CA GLY A 155 -15.79 9.85 -12.47
C GLY A 155 -17.21 9.31 -12.67
N PRO A 156 -17.85 9.65 -13.80
CA PRO A 156 -19.20 9.20 -14.10
C PRO A 156 -19.26 7.68 -14.38
N VAL A 157 -20.40 7.06 -14.11
CA VAL A 157 -20.73 5.67 -14.48
C VAL A 157 -21.84 5.70 -15.53
N ILE A 158 -21.53 5.30 -16.75
CA ILE A 158 -22.43 5.50 -17.89
C ILE A 158 -22.69 4.17 -18.59
N GLY A 159 -23.95 3.79 -18.73
CA GLY A 159 -24.35 2.67 -19.57
C GLY A 159 -25.08 3.13 -20.84
N SER A 160 -24.97 2.35 -21.90
CA SER A 160 -25.84 2.39 -23.07
C SER A 160 -26.28 0.97 -23.46
N SER A 161 -27.53 0.82 -23.92
CA SER A 161 -28.03 -0.46 -24.46
C SER A 161 -28.15 -1.61 -23.44
N GLU A 162 -28.92 -1.41 -22.37
CA GLU A 162 -29.33 -2.46 -21.39
C GLU A 162 -28.17 -3.18 -20.67
N ASN A 163 -27.42 -2.47 -19.80
CA ASN A 163 -26.32 -3.07 -19.03
C ASN A 163 -26.75 -3.45 -17.60
N ASP A 164 -26.18 -4.54 -17.06
CA ASP A 164 -26.49 -5.08 -15.72
C ASP A 164 -25.26 -5.02 -14.81
N ILE A 165 -25.36 -4.37 -13.65
CA ILE A 165 -24.36 -4.38 -12.58
C ILE A 165 -24.96 -5.08 -11.37
N ARG A 166 -24.47 -6.29 -11.10
CA ARG A 166 -24.90 -7.10 -9.96
C ARG A 166 -24.11 -6.76 -8.70
N GLY A 167 -24.30 -5.54 -8.22
CA GLY A 167 -23.60 -4.99 -7.07
C GLY A 167 -23.97 -3.53 -6.83
N ASP A 168 -23.31 -2.93 -5.84
CA ASP A 168 -23.48 -1.52 -5.53
C ASP A 168 -22.63 -0.66 -6.50
N VAL A 169 -23.12 0.54 -6.81
CA VAL A 169 -22.46 1.48 -7.73
C VAL A 169 -22.19 2.80 -7.04
N VAL A 170 -20.95 3.27 -7.11
CA VAL A 170 -20.54 4.57 -6.57
C VAL A 170 -19.93 5.42 -7.67
N SER A 171 -20.48 6.62 -7.88
CA SER A 171 -19.84 7.72 -8.61
C SER A 171 -19.54 8.84 -7.62
N ALA A 172 -18.27 9.02 -7.30
CA ALA A 172 -17.82 9.89 -6.22
C ALA A 172 -17.73 11.37 -6.64
N GLY A 173 -17.76 12.24 -5.64
CA GLY A 173 -17.59 13.68 -5.79
C GLY A 173 -18.84 14.43 -6.28
N PRO A 174 -18.79 15.78 -6.27
CA PRO A 174 -19.92 16.63 -6.63
C PRO A 174 -20.27 16.63 -8.12
N SER A 175 -19.38 16.07 -8.97
CA SER A 175 -19.64 15.82 -10.39
C SER A 175 -20.02 14.36 -10.65
N GLY A 176 -20.27 13.56 -9.61
CA GLY A 176 -20.64 12.16 -9.73
C GLY A 176 -21.96 12.02 -10.49
N TRP A 177 -21.97 11.16 -11.52
CA TRP A 177 -23.12 10.99 -12.38
C TRP A 177 -23.26 9.53 -12.81
N VAL A 178 -24.43 8.95 -12.59
CA VAL A 178 -24.75 7.56 -12.95
C VAL A 178 -25.96 7.55 -13.87
N TYR A 179 -25.91 6.93 -15.06
CA TYR A 179 -27.12 6.72 -15.87
C TYR A 179 -26.99 5.56 -16.88
N GLY A 180 -28.13 5.06 -17.39
CA GLY A 180 -28.19 4.07 -18.47
C GLY A 180 -27.80 2.66 -18.05
N ILE A 181 -27.90 2.34 -16.76
CA ILE A 181 -27.55 1.05 -16.15
C ILE A 181 -28.74 0.44 -15.41
N HIS A 182 -28.72 -0.88 -15.22
CA HIS A 182 -29.48 -1.59 -14.21
C HIS A 182 -28.53 -2.04 -13.09
N ALA A 183 -28.70 -1.52 -11.88
CA ALA A 183 -27.94 -1.94 -10.70
C ALA A 183 -28.82 -2.79 -9.78
N THR A 184 -28.37 -4.01 -9.45
CA THR A 184 -29.07 -4.86 -8.46
C THR A 184 -28.78 -4.44 -7.01
N GLY A 185 -27.77 -3.60 -6.81
CA GLY A 185 -27.39 -3.03 -5.53
C GLY A 185 -27.91 -1.61 -5.32
N SER A 186 -27.33 -0.92 -4.35
CA SER A 186 -27.59 0.49 -4.09
C SER A 186 -26.69 1.37 -4.94
N VAL A 187 -27.17 2.57 -5.31
CA VAL A 187 -26.41 3.54 -6.11
C VAL A 187 -26.16 4.82 -5.31
N TYR A 188 -24.93 5.33 -5.39
CA TYR A 188 -24.49 6.56 -4.74
C TYR A 188 -23.87 7.49 -5.79
N ALA A 189 -24.50 8.65 -6.04
CA ALA A 189 -23.96 9.66 -6.96
C ALA A 189 -24.62 11.02 -6.73
N HIS A 190 -23.93 12.11 -7.07
CA HIS A 190 -24.53 13.45 -7.00
C HIS A 190 -25.78 13.55 -7.90
N THR A 191 -25.67 13.06 -9.13
CA THR A 191 -26.78 12.98 -10.09
C THR A 191 -27.02 11.52 -10.51
N ILE A 192 -28.28 11.09 -10.52
CA ILE A 192 -28.70 9.78 -11.02
C ILE A 192 -29.68 9.96 -12.19
N GLY A 193 -29.40 9.28 -13.29
CA GLY A 193 -30.17 9.23 -14.52
C GLY A 193 -29.97 10.43 -15.45
N LYS A 194 -30.62 10.35 -16.62
CA LYS A 194 -30.53 11.31 -17.71
C LYS A 194 -31.80 11.23 -18.55
N GLU A 195 -32.28 12.37 -19.03
CA GLU A 195 -33.48 12.43 -19.87
C GLU A 195 -33.34 11.51 -21.10
N GLY A 196 -34.30 10.61 -21.28
CA GLY A 196 -34.34 9.65 -22.39
C GLY A 196 -33.50 8.39 -22.22
N GLU A 197 -32.78 8.23 -21.10
CA GLU A 197 -31.97 7.05 -20.78
C GLU A 197 -32.43 6.43 -19.46
N ASN A 198 -33.12 5.30 -19.53
CA ASN A 198 -33.67 4.66 -18.33
C ASN A 198 -32.54 4.11 -17.44
N THR A 199 -32.62 4.41 -16.14
CA THR A 199 -31.74 3.84 -15.11
C THR A 199 -32.59 3.07 -14.10
N THR A 200 -32.21 1.83 -13.78
CA THR A 200 -32.96 0.99 -12.83
C THR A 200 -32.10 0.63 -11.64
N ILE A 201 -32.63 0.77 -10.43
CA ILE A 201 -31.94 0.50 -9.16
C ILE A 201 -32.83 -0.43 -8.32
N ASP A 202 -32.36 -1.62 -7.98
CA ASP A 202 -33.16 -2.62 -7.26
C ASP A 202 -33.19 -2.36 -5.74
N LYS A 203 -32.18 -1.69 -5.19
CA LYS A 203 -32.12 -1.29 -3.77
C LYS A 203 -32.27 0.22 -3.62
N ASP A 204 -31.41 0.84 -2.82
CA ASP A 204 -31.53 2.23 -2.41
C ASP A 204 -30.76 3.18 -3.35
N ALA A 205 -31.22 4.41 -3.45
CA ALA A 205 -30.58 5.45 -4.27
C ALA A 205 -30.23 6.67 -3.41
N TYR A 206 -28.96 7.04 -3.36
CA TYR A 206 -28.44 8.19 -2.60
C TYR A 206 -27.99 9.28 -3.59
N TYR A 207 -28.68 10.43 -3.61
CA TYR A 207 -28.49 11.45 -4.63
C TYR A 207 -28.83 12.86 -4.20
N THR A 208 -28.39 13.84 -5.00
CA THR A 208 -28.88 15.24 -4.97
C THR A 208 -29.90 15.47 -6.09
N THR A 209 -29.63 15.00 -7.31
CA THR A 209 -30.54 15.10 -8.46
C THR A 209 -30.88 13.72 -9.01
N ILE A 210 -32.15 13.46 -9.34
CA ILE A 210 -32.60 12.22 -9.99
C ILE A 210 -33.49 12.53 -11.21
N VAL A 211 -33.26 11.83 -12.32
CA VAL A 211 -33.98 12.00 -13.60
C VAL A 211 -34.22 10.63 -14.22
N ASP A 212 -35.39 10.36 -14.81
CA ASP A 212 -35.69 9.14 -15.58
C ASP A 212 -35.14 7.83 -14.98
N THR A 213 -35.29 7.68 -13.66
CA THR A 213 -34.75 6.56 -12.88
C THR A 213 -35.85 5.82 -12.14
N THR A 214 -35.84 4.50 -12.23
CA THR A 214 -36.72 3.59 -11.49
C THR A 214 -35.96 3.06 -10.26
N VAL A 215 -36.42 3.40 -9.06
CA VAL A 215 -35.84 2.92 -7.79
C VAL A 215 -36.83 1.99 -7.11
N SER A 216 -36.45 0.73 -6.91
CA SER A 216 -37.29 -0.29 -6.25
C SER A 216 -37.19 -0.25 -4.73
N GLY A 217 -36.04 0.14 -4.18
CA GLY A 217 -35.85 0.37 -2.75
C GLY A 217 -36.18 1.81 -2.33
N THR A 218 -35.40 2.36 -1.40
CA THR A 218 -35.68 3.67 -0.82
C THR A 218 -34.84 4.77 -1.50
N PRO A 219 -35.47 5.85 -2.01
CA PRO A 219 -34.73 7.04 -2.43
C PRO A 219 -34.34 7.91 -1.23
N TYR A 220 -33.07 8.30 -1.16
CA TYR A 220 -32.48 9.19 -0.17
C TYR A 220 -31.97 10.48 -0.84
N PRO A 221 -32.86 11.46 -1.09
CA PRO A 221 -32.46 12.77 -1.62
C PRO A 221 -31.58 13.54 -0.63
N ASP A 222 -30.80 14.50 -1.14
CA ASP A 222 -29.85 15.34 -0.39
C ASP A 222 -28.80 14.56 0.41
N SER A 223 -28.44 13.36 -0.06
CA SER A 223 -27.38 12.55 0.54
C SER A 223 -26.00 13.18 0.26
N PRO A 224 -25.04 13.10 1.21
CA PRO A 224 -23.70 13.60 0.97
C PRO A 224 -22.98 12.79 -0.12
N ASP A 225 -22.23 13.49 -0.96
CA ASP A 225 -21.42 12.86 -2.01
C ASP A 225 -20.35 11.95 -1.40
N GLN A 226 -20.12 10.79 -2.03
CA GLN A 226 -19.04 9.90 -1.64
C GLN A 226 -17.69 10.54 -1.97
N THR A 227 -16.69 10.36 -1.10
CA THR A 227 -15.35 10.91 -1.31
C THR A 227 -14.61 10.12 -2.39
N SER A 228 -13.91 10.83 -3.28
CA SER A 228 -13.01 10.20 -4.24
C SER A 228 -11.88 9.45 -3.54
N VAL A 229 -11.48 8.31 -4.08
CA VAL A 229 -10.43 7.44 -3.55
C VAL A 229 -9.29 7.38 -4.57
N PRO A 230 -8.01 7.61 -4.19
CA PRO A 230 -6.90 7.48 -5.12
C PRO A 230 -6.81 6.06 -5.67
N LEU A 231 -6.22 5.92 -6.86
CA LEU A 231 -5.99 4.59 -7.42
C LEU A 231 -4.97 3.82 -6.54
N PRO A 232 -5.14 2.49 -6.44
CA PRO A 232 -4.50 1.67 -5.42
C PRO A 232 -2.98 1.48 -5.55
N ILE A 233 -2.41 1.58 -6.75
CA ILE A 233 -0.96 1.44 -6.97
C ILE A 233 -0.39 2.80 -7.37
N SER A 234 0.54 3.34 -6.58
CA SER A 234 1.15 4.63 -6.88
C SER A 234 2.19 4.52 -8.00
N ASP A 235 2.46 5.65 -8.68
CA ASP A 235 3.54 5.74 -9.67
C ASP A 235 4.92 5.45 -9.08
N SER A 236 5.13 5.77 -7.80
CA SER A 236 6.39 5.47 -7.12
C SER A 236 6.61 3.97 -6.99
N GLN A 237 5.57 3.22 -6.61
CA GLN A 237 5.63 1.77 -6.49
C GLN A 237 5.88 1.10 -7.85
N ILE A 238 5.27 1.60 -8.93
CA ILE A 238 5.53 1.11 -10.28
C ILE A 238 6.98 1.39 -10.69
N SER A 239 7.50 2.58 -10.39
CA SER A 239 8.89 2.95 -10.69
C SER A 239 9.91 2.09 -9.94
N GLU A 240 9.60 1.66 -8.72
CA GLU A 240 10.44 0.73 -7.96
C GLU A 240 10.47 -0.67 -8.58
N TRP A 241 9.33 -1.17 -9.06
CA TRP A 241 9.27 -2.42 -9.82
C TRP A 241 10.03 -2.34 -11.14
N GLU A 242 10.00 -1.19 -11.82
CA GLU A 242 10.81 -0.93 -13.02
C GLU A 242 12.31 -0.96 -12.71
N ALA A 243 12.74 -0.32 -11.61
CA ALA A 243 14.12 -0.35 -11.16
C ALA A 243 14.59 -1.78 -10.80
N PHE A 244 13.72 -2.57 -10.14
CA PHE A 244 14.01 -3.97 -9.84
C PHE A 244 14.14 -4.81 -11.12
N ALA A 245 13.24 -4.62 -12.08
CA ALA A 245 13.33 -5.27 -13.39
C ALA A 245 14.63 -4.92 -14.12
N GLU A 246 15.05 -3.64 -14.10
CA GLU A 246 16.31 -3.18 -14.68
C GLU A 246 17.54 -3.80 -13.99
N SER A 247 17.51 -3.96 -12.66
CA SER A 247 18.58 -4.61 -11.89
C SER A 247 18.82 -6.07 -12.29
N GLY A 248 17.77 -6.78 -12.74
CA GLY A 248 17.85 -8.14 -13.28
C GLY A 248 18.41 -8.23 -14.72
N GLY A 249 18.77 -7.08 -15.28
CA GLY A 249 19.43 -6.91 -16.57
C GLY A 249 18.49 -6.43 -17.67
N THR A 250 19.08 -5.88 -18.74
CA THR A 250 18.35 -5.33 -19.88
C THR A 250 18.50 -6.19 -21.12
N ILE A 251 17.38 -6.51 -21.77
CA ILE A 251 17.31 -7.13 -23.09
C ILE A 251 17.24 -6.03 -24.14
N THR A 252 18.24 -6.00 -25.02
CA THR A 252 18.34 -5.09 -26.17
C THR A 252 18.34 -5.82 -27.51
N ALA A 253 18.33 -7.17 -27.49
CA ALA A 253 18.31 -8.02 -28.68
C ALA A 253 16.89 -8.10 -29.25
N CYS A 254 16.47 -7.04 -29.94
CA CYS A 254 15.16 -6.92 -30.58
C CYS A 254 15.29 -7.23 -32.07
N ASP A 255 14.23 -7.75 -32.67
CA ASP A 255 14.18 -7.98 -34.12
C ASP A 255 14.19 -6.67 -34.91
N ALA A 256 14.25 -6.77 -36.25
CA ALA A 256 14.27 -5.60 -37.12
C ALA A 256 12.99 -4.74 -37.05
N GLN A 257 11.93 -5.25 -36.43
CA GLN A 257 10.66 -4.55 -36.19
C GLN A 257 10.60 -3.94 -34.78
N GLY A 258 11.66 -4.07 -33.97
CA GLY A 258 11.70 -3.57 -32.60
C GLY A 258 10.89 -4.42 -31.63
N ASN A 259 10.82 -5.73 -31.85
CA ASN A 259 10.12 -6.66 -30.96
C ASN A 259 11.08 -7.68 -30.35
N TYR A 260 10.88 -7.97 -29.08
CA TYR A 260 11.34 -9.17 -28.41
C TYR A 260 10.23 -10.22 -28.49
N VAL A 261 10.46 -11.25 -29.31
CA VAL A 261 9.44 -12.25 -29.64
C VAL A 261 9.64 -13.50 -28.80
N VAL A 262 8.64 -13.84 -27.99
CA VAL A 262 8.56 -15.12 -27.28
C VAL A 262 7.73 -16.09 -28.13
N SER A 263 8.38 -17.12 -28.66
CA SER A 263 7.73 -18.15 -29.48
C SER A 263 7.87 -19.58 -28.95
N GLU A 264 8.64 -19.79 -27.89
CA GLU A 264 8.87 -21.10 -27.28
C GLU A 264 8.69 -21.00 -25.76
N THR A 265 8.56 -22.15 -25.08
CA THR A 265 8.55 -22.19 -23.61
C THR A 265 9.85 -21.61 -23.06
N MET A 266 9.74 -20.61 -22.20
CA MET A 266 10.89 -20.01 -21.55
C MET A 266 10.52 -19.36 -20.22
N SER A 267 11.54 -19.14 -19.39
CA SER A 267 11.43 -18.32 -18.18
C SER A 267 12.01 -16.93 -18.41
N LEU A 268 11.33 -15.90 -17.89
CA LEU A 268 11.71 -14.50 -18.07
C LEU A 268 11.45 -13.71 -16.78
N GLY A 269 12.47 -13.00 -16.29
CA GLY A 269 12.35 -12.08 -15.16
C GLY A 269 13.34 -12.35 -14.01
N PRO A 270 13.62 -11.37 -13.15
CA PRO A 270 13.33 -9.95 -13.36
C PRO A 270 14.17 -9.38 -14.52
N LYS A 271 13.57 -8.62 -15.45
CA LYS A 271 14.28 -8.04 -16.62
C LYS A 271 13.60 -6.80 -17.19
N LYS A 272 14.40 -5.85 -17.66
CA LYS A 272 13.99 -4.75 -18.54
C LYS A 272 14.08 -5.16 -20.01
N ILE A 273 13.08 -4.84 -20.82
CA ILE A 273 13.03 -5.09 -22.26
C ILE A 273 12.97 -3.72 -22.96
N ALA A 274 14.04 -3.39 -23.69
CA ALA A 274 14.24 -2.09 -24.33
C ALA A 274 13.42 -1.89 -25.62
N CYS A 275 12.40 -2.73 -25.85
CA CYS A 275 11.59 -2.74 -27.06
C CYS A 275 10.22 -3.38 -26.78
N ASN A 276 9.41 -3.63 -27.81
CA ASN A 276 8.09 -4.25 -27.62
C ASN A 276 8.23 -5.72 -27.20
N LEU A 277 7.33 -6.22 -26.37
CA LEU A 277 7.21 -7.64 -26.03
C LEU A 277 6.08 -8.26 -26.83
N VAL A 278 6.36 -9.30 -27.62
CA VAL A 278 5.34 -10.03 -28.38
C VAL A 278 5.35 -11.50 -27.97
N VAL A 279 4.27 -11.95 -27.32
CA VAL A 279 4.06 -13.36 -26.95
C VAL A 279 3.22 -14.03 -28.01
N LYS A 280 3.84 -14.90 -28.81
CA LYS A 280 3.18 -15.55 -29.95
C LYS A 280 2.32 -16.73 -29.55
N ASN A 281 1.41 -17.11 -30.46
CA ASN A 281 0.63 -18.32 -30.35
C ASN A 281 1.52 -19.55 -30.55
N THR A 282 1.93 -20.19 -29.45
CA THR A 282 2.46 -21.55 -29.47
C THR A 282 2.03 -22.28 -28.20
N SER A 283 2.11 -23.61 -28.19
CA SER A 283 1.92 -24.43 -26.98
C SER A 283 2.95 -24.17 -25.86
N GLY A 284 3.77 -23.13 -26.00
CA GLY A 284 4.80 -22.75 -25.06
C GLY A 284 4.24 -21.94 -23.89
N ILE A 285 4.84 -22.13 -22.72
CA ILE A 285 4.49 -21.39 -21.50
C ILE A 285 5.55 -20.33 -21.27
N LEU A 286 5.15 -19.05 -21.19
CA LEU A 286 6.01 -17.99 -20.68
C LEU A 286 5.92 -18.00 -19.15
N THR A 287 6.98 -18.45 -18.49
CA THR A 287 7.07 -18.48 -17.02
C THR A 287 7.73 -17.19 -16.53
N ILE A 288 7.05 -16.42 -15.71
CA ILE A 288 7.54 -15.15 -15.17
C ILE A 288 8.23 -15.42 -13.84
N THR A 289 9.53 -15.17 -13.79
CA THR A 289 10.39 -15.42 -12.61
C THR A 289 10.65 -14.18 -11.76
N GLY A 290 10.13 -13.02 -12.17
CA GLY A 290 10.22 -11.74 -11.45
C GLY A 290 9.72 -10.58 -12.31
N PRO A 291 9.68 -9.34 -11.77
CA PRO A 291 9.12 -8.18 -12.46
C PRO A 291 9.70 -7.94 -13.85
N LEU A 292 8.82 -7.66 -14.81
CA LEU A 292 9.19 -7.33 -16.18
C LEU A 292 8.81 -5.89 -16.48
N TRP A 293 9.77 -5.12 -16.98
CA TRP A 293 9.53 -3.79 -17.50
C TRP A 293 9.77 -3.76 -19.00
N VAL A 294 8.72 -3.48 -19.77
CA VAL A 294 8.74 -3.33 -21.22
C VAL A 294 8.64 -1.85 -21.54
N THR A 295 9.70 -1.30 -22.13
CA THR A 295 9.74 0.12 -22.54
C THR A 295 8.91 0.42 -23.79
N GLY A 296 8.49 -0.62 -24.51
CA GLY A 296 7.58 -0.55 -25.63
C GLY A 296 6.17 -1.04 -25.28
N ASN A 297 5.49 -1.59 -26.27
CA ASN A 297 4.16 -2.17 -26.12
C ASN A 297 4.25 -3.67 -25.79
N ILE A 298 3.23 -4.20 -25.13
CA ILE A 298 3.07 -5.63 -24.86
C ILE A 298 1.92 -6.15 -25.72
N THR A 299 2.18 -7.19 -26.51
CA THR A 299 1.15 -7.83 -27.34
C THR A 299 1.17 -9.33 -27.14
N THR A 300 0.04 -9.91 -26.73
CA THR A 300 -0.16 -11.36 -26.81
C THR A 300 -0.98 -11.68 -28.06
N GLN A 301 -0.61 -12.76 -28.75
CA GLN A 301 -1.40 -13.30 -29.86
C GLN A 301 -2.53 -14.19 -29.31
N THR A 302 -3.18 -14.97 -30.18
CA THR A 302 -4.22 -15.92 -29.76
C THR A 302 -3.61 -17.09 -28.97
N THR A 303 -4.23 -17.51 -27.87
CA THR A 303 -3.89 -18.73 -27.08
C THR A 303 -2.55 -18.85 -26.33
N PRO A 304 -1.70 -17.82 -26.09
CA PRO A 304 -0.52 -18.01 -25.25
C PRO A 304 -0.89 -18.24 -23.78
N THR A 305 -0.01 -18.94 -23.05
CA THR A 305 -0.10 -19.10 -21.59
C THR A 305 1.02 -18.33 -20.91
N ILE A 306 0.65 -17.42 -20.01
CA ILE A 306 1.57 -16.67 -19.15
C ILE A 306 1.35 -17.13 -17.72
N ARG A 307 2.41 -17.54 -17.05
CA ARG A 307 2.34 -18.14 -15.71
C ARG A 307 3.40 -17.56 -14.78
N ILE A 308 3.07 -17.27 -13.53
CA ILE A 308 4.05 -16.94 -12.50
C ILE A 308 4.82 -18.21 -12.08
N ASP A 309 6.14 -18.12 -11.90
CA ASP A 309 6.94 -19.28 -11.48
C ASP A 309 6.42 -19.85 -10.14
N PRO A 310 6.12 -21.15 -10.04
CA PRO A 310 5.70 -21.78 -8.78
C PRO A 310 6.67 -21.56 -7.61
N ALA A 311 7.96 -21.36 -7.89
CA ALA A 311 8.98 -21.05 -6.87
C ALA A 311 8.72 -19.73 -6.13
N LEU A 312 7.92 -18.84 -6.71
CA LEU A 312 7.56 -17.55 -6.13
C LEU A 312 6.47 -17.68 -5.05
N GLY A 313 5.81 -18.83 -4.88
CA GLY A 313 4.83 -19.02 -3.80
C GLY A 313 3.71 -17.98 -3.84
N SER A 314 3.42 -17.29 -2.74
CA SER A 314 2.39 -16.23 -2.69
C SER A 314 2.85 -14.90 -3.30
N GLU A 315 4.06 -14.82 -3.86
CA GLU A 315 4.57 -13.59 -4.42
C GLU A 315 3.83 -13.23 -5.72
N ASN A 316 3.62 -11.92 -5.88
CA ASN A 316 2.92 -11.33 -6.99
C ASN A 316 3.89 -10.59 -7.89
N VAL A 317 3.72 -10.74 -9.21
CA VAL A 317 4.69 -10.20 -10.17
C VAL A 317 4.03 -9.24 -11.13
N ALA A 318 4.64 -8.07 -11.25
CA ALA A 318 4.28 -7.02 -12.18
C ALA A 318 4.91 -7.23 -13.57
N ILE A 319 4.07 -7.19 -14.59
CA ILE A 319 4.44 -7.04 -16.00
C ILE A 319 4.00 -5.63 -16.41
N ILE A 320 4.97 -4.75 -16.61
CA ILE A 320 4.76 -3.31 -16.77
C ILE A 320 5.09 -2.90 -18.20
N ALA A 321 4.17 -2.20 -18.84
CA ALA A 321 4.40 -1.45 -20.08
C ALA A 321 4.47 0.04 -19.75
N ASP A 322 5.68 0.59 -19.69
CA ASP A 322 5.90 2.03 -19.49
C ASP A 322 7.03 2.55 -20.36
N ASN A 323 6.74 3.64 -21.06
CA ASN A 323 7.74 4.43 -21.76
C ASN A 323 7.77 5.84 -21.16
N PRO A 324 8.62 6.12 -20.15
CA PRO A 324 8.71 7.45 -19.55
C PRO A 324 9.00 8.58 -20.55
N SER A 325 9.59 8.27 -21.71
CA SER A 325 9.87 9.25 -22.77
C SER A 325 8.68 9.52 -23.71
N ASN A 326 7.67 8.63 -23.75
CA ASN A 326 6.51 8.74 -24.62
C ASN A 326 5.29 7.97 -24.08
N ARG A 327 4.79 8.36 -22.90
CA ARG A 327 3.62 7.70 -22.26
C ARG A 327 2.32 7.86 -23.05
N ALA A 328 2.17 8.89 -23.87
CA ALA A 328 0.93 9.08 -24.64
C ALA A 328 0.84 8.11 -25.85
N GLY A 329 1.99 7.78 -26.45
CA GLY A 329 2.06 6.98 -27.68
C GLY A 329 2.60 5.55 -27.52
N SER A 330 3.02 5.15 -26.32
CA SER A 330 3.60 3.83 -26.03
C SER A 330 3.14 3.31 -24.66
N GLY A 331 3.69 2.18 -24.20
CA GLY A 331 3.20 1.49 -23.00
C GLY A 331 1.84 0.81 -23.21
N ILE A 332 1.45 0.54 -24.45
CA ILE A 332 0.15 -0.06 -24.79
C ILE A 332 0.23 -1.58 -24.57
N VAL A 333 -0.82 -2.14 -23.98
CA VAL A 333 -0.97 -3.57 -23.75
C VAL A 333 -2.16 -4.09 -24.54
N VAL A 334 -1.94 -5.08 -25.40
CA VAL A 334 -2.99 -5.72 -26.20
C VAL A 334 -2.99 -7.21 -25.90
N ILE A 335 -4.09 -7.71 -25.34
CA ILE A 335 -4.28 -9.12 -25.01
C ILE A 335 -5.10 -9.79 -26.11
N GLY A 336 -4.46 -10.70 -26.83
CA GLY A 336 -5.08 -11.53 -27.84
C GLY A 336 -6.03 -12.58 -27.26
N GLN A 337 -6.96 -13.02 -28.11
CA GLN A 337 -8.03 -13.94 -27.74
C GLN A 337 -7.53 -15.24 -27.11
N SER A 338 -8.23 -15.76 -26.10
CA SER A 338 -7.92 -17.01 -25.40
C SER A 338 -6.54 -17.04 -24.72
N THR A 339 -5.93 -15.88 -24.43
CA THR A 339 -4.74 -15.82 -23.57
C THR A 339 -5.11 -16.31 -22.17
N ILE A 340 -4.28 -17.18 -21.60
CA ILE A 340 -4.45 -17.73 -20.25
C ILE A 340 -3.39 -17.13 -19.33
N PHE A 341 -3.85 -16.58 -18.20
CA PHE A 341 -2.98 -16.16 -17.11
C PHE A 341 -3.10 -17.15 -15.95
N GLN A 342 -1.97 -17.46 -15.32
CA GLN A 342 -1.91 -18.39 -14.19
C GLN A 342 -1.01 -17.79 -13.11
N GLY A 343 -1.48 -17.80 -11.86
CA GLY A 343 -0.62 -17.59 -10.71
C GLY A 343 0.42 -18.69 -10.55
N SER A 344 1.21 -18.61 -9.47
CA SER A 344 2.20 -19.62 -9.09
C SER A 344 1.59 -20.97 -8.70
N GLY A 345 0.28 -20.99 -8.41
CA GLY A 345 -0.43 -22.11 -7.80
C GLY A 345 -0.82 -21.88 -6.34
N ALA A 346 -0.38 -20.77 -5.73
CA ALA A 346 -0.93 -20.27 -4.47
C ALA A 346 -2.24 -19.51 -4.71
N ASP A 347 -3.16 -19.56 -3.75
CA ASP A 347 -4.49 -18.90 -3.84
C ASP A 347 -4.38 -17.37 -4.00
N ASP A 348 -3.28 -16.78 -3.51
CA ASP A 348 -3.02 -15.32 -3.51
C ASP A 348 -1.99 -14.87 -4.57
N SER A 349 -1.70 -15.69 -5.59
CA SER A 349 -0.76 -15.35 -6.67
C SER A 349 -1.49 -14.98 -7.96
N PHE A 350 -1.25 -13.76 -8.42
CA PHE A 350 -1.88 -13.15 -9.59
C PHE A 350 -0.81 -12.56 -10.51
N VAL A 351 -1.15 -12.52 -11.80
CA VAL A 351 -0.37 -11.75 -12.77
C VAL A 351 -0.87 -10.31 -12.72
N PHE A 352 0.03 -9.37 -12.42
CA PHE A 352 -0.24 -7.95 -12.51
C PHE A 352 0.17 -7.45 -13.89
N LEU A 353 -0.78 -6.91 -14.63
CA LEU A 353 -0.54 -6.33 -15.93
C LEU A 353 -0.81 -4.84 -15.88
N ILE A 354 0.27 -4.06 -15.99
CA ILE A 354 0.27 -2.62 -15.74
C ILE A 354 0.60 -1.89 -17.04
N SER A 355 -0.17 -0.84 -17.34
CA SER A 355 0.14 0.13 -18.38
C SER A 355 0.20 1.53 -17.78
N GLN A 356 1.31 2.24 -18.03
CA GLN A 356 1.49 3.65 -17.67
C GLN A 356 1.13 4.60 -18.83
N ASN A 357 0.42 4.12 -19.87
CA ASN A 357 -0.02 5.00 -20.96
C ASN A 357 -1.00 6.06 -20.44
N ASN A 358 -0.73 7.34 -20.73
CA ASN A 358 -1.49 8.48 -20.19
C ASN A 358 -2.33 9.23 -21.23
N SER A 359 -2.59 8.60 -22.39
CA SER A 359 -3.36 9.24 -23.46
C SER A 359 -4.75 9.64 -22.99
N ALA A 360 -5.46 8.76 -22.27
CA ALA A 360 -6.82 9.03 -21.80
C ALA A 360 -6.90 10.17 -20.77
N GLU A 361 -5.97 10.21 -19.82
CA GLU A 361 -5.88 11.29 -18.82
C GLU A 361 -5.59 12.65 -19.47
N THR A 362 -4.82 12.66 -20.56
CA THR A 362 -4.49 13.88 -21.32
C THR A 362 -5.50 14.24 -22.41
N GLY A 363 -6.65 13.54 -22.46
CA GLY A 363 -7.75 13.81 -23.41
C GLY A 363 -7.61 13.14 -24.78
N GLY A 364 -6.63 12.27 -24.95
CA GLY A 364 -6.47 11.38 -26.11
C GLY A 364 -7.41 10.16 -26.07
N ALA A 365 -7.33 9.35 -27.13
CA ALA A 365 -8.18 8.17 -27.33
C ALA A 365 -7.39 6.86 -27.42
N THR A 366 -6.08 6.88 -27.13
CA THR A 366 -5.27 5.67 -27.14
C THR A 366 -5.71 4.78 -26.00
N VAL A 367 -6.03 3.52 -26.32
CA VAL A 367 -6.31 2.49 -25.33
C VAL A 367 -4.98 2.05 -24.71
N ALA A 368 -4.90 2.08 -23.39
CA ALA A 368 -3.73 1.67 -22.61
C ALA A 368 -3.68 0.14 -22.45
N ILE A 369 -4.82 -0.47 -22.15
CA ILE A 369 -4.97 -1.93 -22.08
C ILE A 369 -6.22 -2.33 -22.85
N ASP A 370 -6.04 -3.14 -23.89
CA ASP A 370 -7.14 -3.72 -24.68
C ASP A 370 -7.21 -5.22 -24.48
N MET A 371 -8.37 -5.71 -24.04
CA MET A 371 -8.65 -7.13 -23.84
C MET A 371 -9.89 -7.55 -24.63
N SER A 372 -9.69 -8.42 -25.62
CA SER A 372 -10.77 -9.00 -26.43
C SER A 372 -10.78 -10.53 -26.28
N GLN A 373 -11.73 -11.08 -25.53
CA GLN A 373 -11.89 -12.50 -25.15
C GLN A 373 -10.70 -13.16 -24.43
N GLY A 374 -10.78 -13.27 -23.10
CA GLY A 374 -9.90 -14.17 -22.34
C GLY A 374 -9.55 -13.67 -20.96
N ALA A 375 -8.53 -14.32 -20.41
CA ALA A 375 -8.00 -14.28 -19.05
C ALA A 375 -8.88 -14.87 -17.93
N SER A 376 -8.18 -15.42 -16.94
CA SER A 376 -8.56 -15.92 -15.62
C SER A 376 -7.33 -15.62 -14.75
N ALA A 377 -7.48 -15.26 -13.47
CA ALA A 377 -6.36 -14.90 -12.58
C ALA A 377 -5.47 -13.70 -13.01
N LEU A 378 -6.02 -12.73 -13.75
CA LEU A 378 -5.34 -11.48 -14.14
C LEU A 378 -5.89 -10.27 -13.36
N VAL A 379 -5.00 -9.40 -12.89
CA VAL A 379 -5.32 -8.04 -12.44
C VAL A 379 -4.80 -7.05 -13.49
N ALA A 380 -5.70 -6.26 -14.08
CA ALA A 380 -5.36 -5.26 -15.08
C ALA A 380 -5.38 -3.85 -14.46
N TYR A 381 -4.29 -3.09 -14.65
CA TYR A 381 -4.10 -1.79 -14.02
C TYR A 381 -3.60 -0.74 -15.03
N ALA A 382 -4.41 0.29 -15.28
CA ALA A 382 -4.10 1.40 -16.20
C ALA A 382 -4.29 2.76 -15.50
N SER A 383 -3.37 3.11 -14.60
CA SER A 383 -3.42 4.30 -13.73
C SER A 383 -3.82 5.61 -14.43
N HIS A 384 -3.30 5.85 -15.64
CA HIS A 384 -3.53 7.07 -16.43
C HIS A 384 -4.30 6.81 -17.73
N GLY A 385 -4.67 5.56 -17.97
CA GLY A 385 -5.03 5.05 -19.28
C GLY A 385 -6.51 4.68 -19.42
N LEU A 386 -6.91 4.43 -20.67
CA LEU A 386 -8.18 3.79 -20.99
C LEU A 386 -7.98 2.27 -21.02
N LEU A 387 -8.72 1.54 -20.19
CA LEU A 387 -8.78 0.08 -20.18
C LEU A 387 -10.08 -0.36 -20.87
N THR A 388 -9.98 -1.09 -21.98
CA THR A 388 -11.13 -1.64 -22.70
C THR A 388 -11.24 -3.15 -22.46
N LEU A 389 -12.41 -3.56 -21.98
CA LEU A 389 -12.80 -4.97 -21.88
C LEU A 389 -13.88 -5.22 -22.93
N SER A 390 -13.62 -6.09 -23.89
CA SER A 390 -14.57 -6.42 -24.93
C SER A 390 -14.83 -7.92 -24.98
N GLN A 391 -16.08 -8.29 -25.23
CA GLN A 391 -16.53 -9.69 -25.30
C GLN A 391 -16.35 -10.40 -23.94
N SER A 392 -16.62 -11.70 -23.85
CA SER A 392 -16.52 -12.45 -22.58
C SER A 392 -15.07 -12.46 -22.04
N VAL A 393 -14.76 -11.59 -21.06
CA VAL A 393 -13.44 -11.42 -20.45
C VAL A 393 -13.52 -11.74 -18.95
N GLY A 394 -12.71 -12.70 -18.49
CA GLY A 394 -12.55 -12.99 -17.08
C GLY A 394 -11.36 -12.21 -16.51
N VAL A 395 -11.62 -11.20 -15.70
CA VAL A 395 -10.56 -10.56 -14.89
C VAL A 395 -10.91 -10.74 -13.43
N LYS A 396 -9.88 -10.88 -12.59
CA LYS A 396 -10.09 -10.84 -11.15
C LYS A 396 -10.42 -9.42 -10.73
N GLU A 397 -9.78 -8.44 -11.36
CA GLU A 397 -10.00 -7.02 -11.14
C GLU A 397 -9.50 -6.19 -12.32
N ALA A 398 -10.21 -5.10 -12.61
CA ALA A 398 -9.77 -4.07 -13.54
C ALA A 398 -9.84 -2.69 -12.88
N THR A 399 -8.69 -2.01 -12.89
CA THR A 399 -8.53 -0.68 -12.32
C THR A 399 -7.88 0.24 -13.33
N GLY A 400 -8.33 1.49 -13.44
CA GLY A 400 -7.67 2.46 -14.31
C GLY A 400 -8.32 3.83 -14.33
N TYR A 401 -7.69 4.81 -14.98
CA TYR A 401 -8.21 6.18 -15.08
C TYR A 401 -9.60 6.21 -15.71
N LYS A 402 -9.77 5.47 -16.81
CA LYS A 402 -11.04 5.26 -17.50
C LYS A 402 -11.18 3.79 -17.88
N ILE A 403 -12.36 3.21 -17.63
CA ILE A 403 -12.64 1.82 -17.98
C ILE A 403 -13.87 1.77 -18.89
N ALA A 404 -13.80 0.99 -19.96
CA ALA A 404 -14.89 0.79 -20.90
C ALA A 404 -15.18 -0.69 -21.17
N LEU A 405 -16.43 -1.12 -20.99
CA LEU A 405 -16.92 -2.45 -21.34
C LEU A 405 -17.75 -2.36 -22.62
N SER A 406 -17.55 -3.31 -23.53
CA SER A 406 -18.30 -3.37 -24.79
C SER A 406 -18.53 -4.82 -25.26
N GLN A 407 -19.43 -4.97 -26.23
CA GLN A 407 -19.70 -6.26 -26.91
C GLN A 407 -20.13 -7.38 -25.96
N SER A 408 -21.08 -7.11 -25.06
CA SER A 408 -21.59 -8.10 -24.10
C SER A 408 -20.52 -8.69 -23.20
N ALA A 409 -19.58 -7.84 -22.74
CA ALA A 409 -18.54 -8.25 -21.81
C ALA A 409 -19.17 -8.67 -20.47
N ASN A 410 -18.67 -9.77 -19.89
CA ASN A 410 -19.09 -10.24 -18.58
C ASN A 410 -17.88 -10.28 -17.64
N VAL A 411 -17.81 -9.35 -16.70
CA VAL A 411 -16.76 -9.32 -15.66
C VAL A 411 -17.29 -10.00 -14.41
N VAL A 412 -16.64 -11.09 -14.00
CA VAL A 412 -16.98 -11.82 -12.77
C VAL A 412 -15.91 -11.57 -11.73
N TYR A 413 -16.23 -10.76 -10.72
CA TYR A 413 -15.40 -10.59 -9.54
C TYR A 413 -15.45 -11.86 -8.69
N ASP A 414 -14.27 -12.35 -8.29
CA ASP A 414 -14.16 -13.48 -7.37
C ASP A 414 -13.94 -12.93 -5.95
N THR A 415 -14.95 -13.05 -5.09
CA THR A 415 -14.92 -12.54 -3.72
C THR A 415 -13.91 -13.34 -2.89
N GLY A 416 -12.71 -12.79 -2.73
CA GLY A 416 -11.63 -13.44 -1.98
C GLY A 416 -10.31 -12.68 -1.97
N LEU A 417 -10.31 -11.40 -2.36
CA LEU A 417 -9.12 -10.54 -2.45
C LEU A 417 -8.83 -9.65 -1.21
N PRO A 418 -9.09 -10.02 0.07
CA PRO A 418 -8.59 -9.22 1.18
C PRO A 418 -7.15 -9.62 1.54
N ASN A 419 -6.22 -8.68 1.35
CA ASN A 419 -5.13 -8.41 2.29
C ASN A 419 -3.84 -9.29 2.22
N VAL A 420 -3.64 -10.14 1.21
CA VAL A 420 -2.42 -11.01 1.14
C VAL A 420 -1.58 -10.79 -0.13
N VAL A 421 -2.14 -10.14 -1.14
CA VAL A 421 -1.60 -10.11 -2.52
C VAL A 421 -0.44 -9.12 -2.75
N PHE A 422 -0.11 -8.27 -1.76
CA PHE A 422 0.97 -7.28 -1.92
C PHE A 422 2.02 -7.36 -0.83
N LYS A 423 2.25 -8.56 -0.28
CA LYS A 423 3.33 -8.84 0.67
C LYS A 423 4.71 -8.97 0.02
N SER A 424 4.78 -8.70 -1.29
CA SER A 424 5.71 -9.38 -2.21
C SER A 424 6.25 -8.46 -3.30
N GLY A 425 6.54 -7.22 -2.93
CA GLY A 425 7.13 -6.22 -3.81
C GLY A 425 8.25 -5.47 -3.07
N PRO A 426 9.36 -5.09 -3.73
CA PRO A 426 10.46 -4.32 -3.14
C PRO A 426 10.11 -2.90 -2.66
N GLY A 427 8.83 -2.54 -2.58
CA GLY A 427 8.36 -1.15 -2.53
C GLY A 427 7.47 -0.78 -1.36
N GLY A 428 7.47 -1.58 -0.29
CA GLY A 428 6.81 -1.16 0.94
C GLY A 428 7.68 -0.21 1.74
N SER A 429 7.10 0.87 2.25
CA SER A 429 7.72 1.62 3.33
C SER A 429 7.77 0.70 4.54
N TRP A 430 8.94 0.54 5.16
CA TRP A 430 9.05 -0.08 6.48
C TRP A 430 8.15 0.66 7.47
N GLY A 431 7.25 -0.09 8.10
CA GLY A 431 6.35 0.39 9.13
C GLY A 431 6.36 -0.56 10.32
N PHE A 432 6.09 -0.03 11.51
CA PHE A 432 6.05 -0.80 12.73
C PHE A 432 4.93 -1.84 12.69
N ILE A 433 5.25 -3.09 12.99
CA ILE A 433 4.25 -4.17 13.11
C ILE A 433 3.55 -4.02 14.48
N PRO A 434 2.24 -3.78 14.51
CA PRO A 434 1.51 -3.63 15.78
C PRO A 434 1.70 -4.84 16.69
N GLY A 435 1.87 -4.59 18.00
CA GLY A 435 2.04 -5.65 19.00
C GLY A 435 3.45 -6.24 19.12
N THR A 436 4.42 -5.76 18.32
CA THR A 436 5.83 -6.21 18.41
C THR A 436 6.71 -5.30 19.26
N TYR A 437 6.22 -4.11 19.64
CA TYR A 437 6.93 -3.19 20.52
C TYR A 437 7.15 -3.79 21.90
N ALA A 438 8.39 -3.79 22.36
CA ALA A 438 8.78 -4.27 23.68
C ALA A 438 9.88 -3.38 24.29
N ILE A 439 9.69 -2.99 25.55
CA ILE A 439 10.75 -2.40 26.37
C ILE A 439 11.47 -3.57 27.05
N THR A 440 12.72 -3.82 26.68
CA THR A 440 13.46 -5.01 27.14
C THR A 440 14.46 -4.71 28.24
N ARG A 441 14.77 -3.43 28.49
CA ARG A 441 15.67 -2.99 29.56
C ARG A 441 15.28 -1.60 30.07
#